data_AF-A0A811UX06-F1
#
_entry.id   AF-A0A811UX06-F1
#
_cell.length_a   1.000
_cell.length_b   1.000
_cell.length_c   1.000
_cell.angle_alpha   90.00
_cell.angle_beta   90.00
_cell.angle_gamma   90.00
#
_symmetry.space_group_name_H-M   'P 1'
#
loop_
_entity.id
_entity.type
_entity.pdbx_description
1 polymer ?
#
loop_
_entity_poly.entity_id
_entity_poly.type
_entity_poly.pdbx_seq_one_letter_code
_entity_poly.pdbx_strand_id
1 'polypeptide(L)'
;MANNTDFNIEDDNHGSALRHSGVETIHTQVRKKHVETIEMPKLSNSDSPSSQFLTKLKKEPQQVQMTGLPERGSWSSKLDFILSVVGLAIGLGNVWRFPYLCYKNGGGAFLIPYFMTLILAGIPMFFMELALGQMLTIGGLGVFKIAPIFKGIGYAAAVMSCWMNVYYIVILAWAVFYFFMSMRADVPWRSCNNFWNTVNCVNPYERNDLHCWNKSINGTLKKICSLTVANVSASDLTDPVKEFWERRVLQISDGIEHIGKIRWELAGTLLLVWICVTSVFGRESNGRARLFTSLLYFHMFC
;
A
#
# COMPACT_ATOMS: atom_id res chain seq x y z
N MET A 1 -57.04 -20.97 -23.99
CA MET A 1 -57.66 -20.00 -24.92
C MET A 1 -56.59 -18.96 -25.21
N ALA A 2 -55.67 -19.27 -26.13
CA ALA A 2 -55.77 -18.98 -27.57
C ALA A 2 -55.80 -17.47 -27.83
N ASN A 3 -54.70 -16.88 -28.29
CA ASN A 3 -54.59 -16.48 -29.70
C ASN A 3 -53.18 -15.98 -30.07
N ASN A 4 -52.66 -16.58 -31.15
CA ASN A 4 -51.69 -16.01 -32.08
C ASN A 4 -52.26 -14.77 -32.76
N THR A 5 -51.41 -13.84 -33.22
CA THR A 5 -51.20 -13.57 -34.66
C THR A 5 -50.10 -12.52 -34.89
N ASP A 6 -49.39 -12.73 -35.99
CA ASP A 6 -48.19 -12.08 -36.52
C ASP A 6 -48.35 -10.59 -36.89
N PHE A 7 -47.24 -9.83 -36.95
CA PHE A 7 -46.72 -9.24 -38.22
C PHE A 7 -45.37 -8.48 -38.07
N ASN A 8 -44.54 -8.69 -39.10
CA ASN A 8 -43.25 -8.18 -39.59
C ASN A 8 -42.56 -6.87 -39.12
N ILE A 9 -41.22 -7.01 -38.96
CA ILE A 9 -40.07 -6.29 -39.57
C ILE A 9 -40.17 -4.78 -39.84
N GLU A 10 -39.32 -4.00 -39.15
CA GLU A 10 -38.46 -2.96 -39.79
C GLU A 10 -37.27 -2.60 -38.88
N ASP A 11 -36.09 -2.54 -39.50
CA ASP A 11 -34.79 -2.18 -38.91
C ASP A 11 -34.75 -0.72 -38.47
N ASP A 12 -34.09 -0.41 -37.35
CA ASP A 12 -33.14 0.70 -37.34
C ASP A 12 -32.14 0.67 -36.18
N ASN A 13 -30.91 1.04 -36.53
CA ASN A 13 -29.71 1.10 -35.70
C ASN A 13 -29.83 2.06 -34.50
N HIS A 14 -29.23 1.66 -33.37
CA HIS A 14 -27.96 2.21 -32.83
C HIS A 14 -27.94 2.22 -31.29
N GLY A 15 -26.98 1.47 -30.72
CA GLY A 15 -26.20 1.96 -29.57
C GLY A 15 -26.65 1.60 -28.13
N SER A 16 -25.70 0.97 -27.42
CA SER A 16 -25.53 0.96 -25.96
C SER A 16 -26.43 0.04 -25.11
N ALA A 17 -25.88 -1.14 -24.76
CA ALA A 17 -26.15 -1.77 -23.47
C ALA A 17 -25.09 -2.84 -23.09
N LEU A 18 -24.47 -2.61 -21.93
CA LEU A 18 -24.18 -3.60 -20.87
C LEU A 18 -22.98 -4.56 -21.01
N ARG A 19 -21.85 -4.11 -20.42
CA ARG A 19 -20.82 -4.98 -19.81
C ARG A 19 -21.40 -5.63 -18.55
N HIS A 20 -21.87 -6.87 -18.64
CA HIS A 20 -22.00 -7.79 -17.49
C HIS A 20 -22.04 -9.24 -18.01
N SER A 21 -20.88 -9.82 -18.36
CA SER A 21 -20.72 -11.29 -18.59
C SER A 21 -19.24 -11.71 -18.71
N GLY A 22 -18.37 -11.23 -17.83
CA GLY A 22 -16.93 -11.51 -17.90
C GLY A 22 -16.38 -12.54 -16.91
N VAL A 23 -17.16 -12.95 -15.90
CA VAL A 23 -16.60 -13.65 -14.72
C VAL A 23 -17.04 -15.12 -14.61
N GLU A 24 -18.17 -15.52 -15.21
CA GLU A 24 -18.65 -16.91 -15.11
C GLU A 24 -18.16 -17.85 -16.23
N THR A 25 -17.55 -17.34 -17.30
CA THR A 25 -17.13 -18.18 -18.44
C THR A 25 -15.78 -18.87 -18.23
N ILE A 26 -14.94 -18.41 -17.29
CA ILE A 26 -13.57 -18.92 -17.10
C ILE A 26 -13.55 -20.23 -16.30
N HIS A 27 -14.48 -20.42 -15.36
CA HIS A 27 -14.48 -21.61 -14.49
C HIS A 27 -15.02 -22.88 -15.17
N THR A 28 -15.79 -22.75 -16.25
CA THR A 28 -16.47 -23.88 -16.92
C THR A 28 -15.62 -24.51 -18.03
N GLN A 29 -14.59 -23.80 -18.55
CA GLN A 29 -13.70 -24.32 -19.60
C GLN A 29 -12.49 -25.12 -19.08
N VAL A 30 -12.24 -25.12 -17.76
CA VAL A 30 -11.11 -25.86 -17.16
C VAL A 30 -11.46 -27.33 -16.85
N ARG A 31 -12.74 -27.72 -16.81
CA ARG A 31 -13.15 -29.06 -16.35
C ARG A 31 -13.45 -30.08 -17.48
N LYS A 32 -13.45 -29.69 -18.76
CA LYS A 32 -13.93 -30.58 -19.85
C LYS A 32 -12.88 -31.17 -20.81
N LYS A 33 -11.57 -31.10 -20.52
CA LYS A 33 -10.53 -31.65 -21.41
C LYS A 33 -9.59 -32.68 -20.77
N HIS A 34 -10.15 -33.53 -19.93
CA HIS A 34 -9.53 -34.81 -19.58
C HIS A 34 -10.58 -35.90 -19.78
N VAL A 35 -10.15 -37.01 -20.39
CA VAL A 35 -10.96 -38.15 -20.87
C VAL A 35 -11.50 -37.98 -22.29
N GLU A 36 -10.63 -38.22 -23.28
CA GLU A 36 -11.05 -38.91 -24.50
C GLU A 36 -10.26 -40.21 -24.58
N THR A 37 -11.02 -41.30 -24.60
CA THR A 37 -10.61 -42.70 -24.69
C THR A 37 -9.88 -42.94 -26.01
N ILE A 38 -8.71 -43.58 -25.95
CA ILE A 38 -7.99 -44.04 -27.14
C ILE A 38 -8.77 -45.22 -27.74
N GLU A 39 -9.50 -45.01 -28.83
CA GLU A 39 -9.96 -46.11 -29.69
C GLU A 39 -8.85 -46.48 -30.68
N MET A 40 -8.46 -47.76 -30.69
CA MET A 40 -7.46 -48.30 -31.60
C MET A 40 -8.10 -48.66 -32.96
N PRO A 41 -7.53 -48.26 -34.12
CA PRO A 41 -7.96 -48.75 -35.41
C PRO A 41 -7.54 -50.22 -35.61
N LYS A 42 -8.43 -51.01 -36.22
CA LYS A 42 -8.17 -52.41 -36.62
C LYS A 42 -6.98 -52.49 -37.58
N LEU A 43 -6.09 -53.44 -37.30
CA LEU A 43 -4.96 -53.83 -38.13
C LEU A 43 -5.45 -54.61 -39.36
N SER A 44 -5.15 -54.14 -40.57
CA SER A 44 -5.14 -54.97 -41.78
C SER A 44 -3.75 -54.93 -42.42
N ASN A 45 -3.08 -56.08 -42.30
CA ASN A 45 -2.01 -56.68 -43.10
C ASN A 45 -0.82 -55.86 -43.64
N SER A 46 0.35 -56.45 -43.33
CA SER A 46 1.59 -56.58 -44.12
C SER A 46 2.35 -55.31 -44.52
N ASP A 47 3.35 -54.94 -43.70
CA ASP A 47 4.79 -55.05 -44.03
C ASP A 47 5.64 -54.08 -43.17
N SER A 48 6.78 -54.54 -42.65
CA SER A 48 7.77 -53.76 -41.87
C SER A 48 9.11 -53.80 -42.59
N PRO A 49 9.84 -52.67 -42.69
CA PRO A 49 10.94 -52.47 -41.73
C PRO A 49 11.11 -51.00 -41.25
N SER A 50 10.78 -50.79 -39.97
CA SER A 50 11.67 -50.28 -38.89
C SER A 50 12.60 -49.06 -39.07
N SER A 51 12.48 -48.23 -40.11
CA SER A 51 13.35 -47.04 -40.29
C SER A 51 12.66 -45.67 -40.16
N GLN A 52 11.33 -45.59 -40.28
CA GLN A 52 10.57 -44.33 -40.13
C GLN A 52 10.07 -44.04 -38.70
N PHE A 53 10.11 -45.02 -37.80
CA PHE A 53 9.59 -44.85 -36.43
C PHE A 53 10.58 -44.11 -35.53
N LEU A 54 11.89 -44.37 -35.69
CA LEU A 54 12.94 -43.71 -34.90
C LEU A 54 13.24 -42.28 -35.36
N THR A 55 12.89 -41.90 -36.59
CA THR A 55 12.99 -40.52 -37.08
C THR A 55 11.84 -39.64 -36.58
N LYS A 56 10.70 -40.21 -36.15
CA LYS A 56 9.59 -39.45 -35.56
C LYS A 56 9.73 -39.13 -34.07
N LEU A 57 10.72 -39.72 -33.38
CA LEU A 57 10.97 -39.46 -31.95
C LEU A 57 12.00 -38.35 -31.69
N LYS A 58 12.58 -37.72 -32.72
CA LYS A 58 13.41 -36.53 -32.55
C LYS A 58 12.61 -35.25 -32.77
N LYS A 59 11.56 -35.06 -31.96
CA LYS A 59 10.97 -33.73 -31.76
C LYS A 59 11.70 -33.10 -30.58
N GLU A 60 12.45 -32.04 -30.84
CA GLU A 60 12.83 -31.06 -29.81
C GLU A 60 11.59 -30.67 -29.00
N PRO A 61 11.75 -30.30 -27.71
CA PRO A 61 10.62 -29.85 -26.91
C PRO A 61 10.00 -28.64 -27.59
N GLN A 62 8.88 -28.83 -28.29
CA GLN A 62 8.08 -27.76 -28.84
C GLN A 62 7.64 -26.89 -27.67
N GLN A 63 8.25 -25.72 -27.54
CA GLN A 63 7.73 -24.66 -26.70
C GLN A 63 6.30 -24.39 -27.14
N VAL A 64 5.36 -24.61 -26.23
CA VAL A 64 3.98 -24.13 -26.37
C VAL A 64 4.07 -22.61 -26.35
N GLN A 65 4.08 -22.01 -27.54
CA GLN A 65 4.08 -20.57 -27.71
C GLN A 65 2.69 -20.07 -27.30
N MET A 66 2.60 -19.56 -26.07
CA MET A 66 1.38 -19.00 -25.49
C MET A 66 1.13 -17.62 -26.12
N THR A 67 0.62 -17.62 -27.35
CA THR A 67 0.24 -16.41 -28.10
C THR A 67 -0.93 -15.72 -27.42
N GLY A 68 -0.68 -14.58 -26.78
CA GLY A 68 -1.73 -13.70 -26.23
C GLY A 68 -1.45 -13.06 -24.87
N LEU A 69 -0.32 -13.35 -24.22
CA LEU A 69 0.06 -12.65 -23.00
C LEU A 69 0.95 -11.44 -23.35
N PRO A 70 0.70 -10.26 -22.75
CA PRO A 70 1.54 -9.09 -22.98
C PRO A 70 2.99 -9.42 -22.57
N GLU A 71 3.94 -9.05 -23.43
CA GLU A 71 5.37 -9.23 -23.17
C GLU A 71 5.78 -8.41 -21.94
N ARG A 72 6.55 -9.02 -21.03
CA ARG A 72 6.98 -8.35 -19.80
C ARG A 72 7.90 -7.18 -20.15
N GLY A 73 7.55 -5.98 -19.70
CA GLY A 73 8.41 -4.81 -19.87
C GLY A 73 9.79 -4.99 -19.22
N SER A 74 10.84 -4.53 -19.90
CA SER A 74 12.21 -4.44 -19.38
C SER A 74 12.49 -3.06 -18.80
N TRP A 75 13.47 -2.97 -17.91
CA TRP A 75 13.93 -1.69 -17.37
C TRP A 75 14.74 -0.94 -18.43
N SER A 76 14.55 0.38 -18.52
CA SER A 76 15.27 1.21 -19.51
C SER A 76 16.75 1.37 -19.15
N SER A 77 17.08 1.38 -17.84
CA SER A 77 18.45 1.47 -17.34
C SER A 77 18.64 0.65 -16.05
N LYS A 78 19.89 0.29 -15.74
CA LYS A 78 20.25 -0.35 -14.45
C LYS A 78 20.02 0.60 -13.27
N LEU A 79 20.19 1.91 -13.49
CA LEU A 79 19.96 2.92 -12.47
C LEU A 79 18.47 3.04 -12.13
N ASP A 80 17.58 2.93 -13.12
CA ASP A 80 16.13 2.93 -12.89
C ASP A 80 15.72 1.78 -11.96
N PHE A 81 16.34 0.60 -12.15
CA PHE A 81 16.12 -0.55 -11.28
C PHE A 81 16.63 -0.28 -9.85
N ILE A 82 17.88 0.19 -9.70
CA ILE A 82 18.47 0.47 -8.38
C ILE A 82 17.65 1.54 -7.63
N LEU A 83 17.29 2.64 -8.31
CA LEU A 83 16.50 3.72 -7.73
C LEU A 83 15.10 3.25 -7.32
N SER A 84 14.48 2.36 -8.11
CA SER A 84 13.19 1.76 -7.74
C SER A 84 13.29 0.92 -6.47
N VAL A 85 14.36 0.13 -6.34
CA VAL A 85 14.60 -0.74 -5.17
C VAL A 85 14.94 0.08 -3.92
N VAL A 86 15.78 1.12 -4.05
CA VAL A 86 16.08 2.04 -2.95
C VAL A 86 14.83 2.82 -2.52
N GLY A 87 14.00 3.24 -3.47
CA GLY A 87 12.72 3.90 -3.19
C GLY A 87 11.71 2.99 -2.47
N LEU A 88 11.76 1.67 -2.69
CA LEU A 88 10.98 0.70 -1.92
C LEU A 88 11.55 0.47 -0.50
N ALA A 89 12.88 0.55 -0.35
CA ALA A 89 13.56 0.30 0.91
C ALA A 89 13.48 1.47 1.91
N ILE A 90 13.44 2.71 1.40
CA ILE A 90 13.28 3.89 2.24
C ILE A 90 11.78 4.18 2.40
N GLY A 91 11.31 4.23 3.65
CA GLY A 91 9.93 4.59 3.96
C GLY A 91 9.83 5.53 5.14
N LEU A 92 8.64 6.09 5.38
CA LEU A 92 8.34 6.97 6.50
C LEU A 92 8.71 6.39 7.87
N GLY A 93 8.69 5.06 7.99
CA GLY A 93 9.17 4.37 9.18
C GLY A 93 10.64 4.67 9.52
N ASN A 94 11.51 4.89 8.52
CA ASN A 94 12.91 5.23 8.78
C ASN A 94 13.05 6.64 9.36
N VAL A 95 12.12 7.56 9.06
CA VAL A 95 12.16 8.95 9.52
C VAL A 95 11.75 9.09 10.99
N TRP A 96 10.69 8.42 11.42
CA TRP A 96 10.20 8.56 12.81
C TRP A 96 10.34 7.31 13.67
N ARG A 97 10.16 6.11 13.12
CA ARG A 97 10.07 4.88 13.92
C ARG A 97 11.47 4.44 14.35
N PHE A 98 12.44 4.54 13.44
CA PHE A 98 13.83 4.20 13.76
C PHE A 98 14.39 5.11 14.87
N PRO A 99 14.33 6.45 14.78
CA PRO A 99 14.80 7.31 15.88
C PRO A 99 14.06 7.07 17.19
N TYR A 100 12.73 6.92 17.13
CA TYR A 100 11.91 6.65 18.32
C TYR A 100 12.32 5.34 19.03
N LEU A 101 12.49 4.27 18.26
CA LEU A 101 12.85 2.96 18.80
C LEU A 101 14.30 2.92 19.30
N CYS A 102 15.22 3.57 18.59
CA CYS A 102 16.60 3.77 19.00
C CYS A 102 16.66 4.48 20.36
N TYR A 103 15.98 5.62 20.50
CA TYR A 103 15.93 6.37 21.75
C TYR A 103 15.35 5.55 22.91
N LYS A 104 14.24 4.82 22.68
CA LYS A 104 13.59 4.01 23.71
C LYS A 104 14.43 2.81 24.16
N ASN A 105 15.25 2.23 23.28
CA ASN A 105 16.02 1.01 23.53
C ASN A 105 17.50 1.27 23.87
N GLY A 106 17.79 2.37 24.57
CA GLY A 106 19.16 2.69 25.01
C GLY A 106 19.99 3.51 24.02
N GLY A 107 19.33 4.26 23.12
CA GLY A 107 19.97 5.16 22.17
C GLY A 107 20.96 4.43 21.27
N GLY A 108 22.20 4.90 21.23
CA GLY A 108 23.25 4.34 20.36
C GLY A 108 23.54 2.84 20.59
N ALA A 109 23.26 2.29 21.78
CA ALA A 109 23.47 0.86 22.04
C ALA A 109 22.55 -0.04 21.19
N PHE A 110 21.37 0.45 20.79
CA PHE A 110 20.44 -0.25 19.90
C PHE A 110 21.03 -0.52 18.51
N LEU A 111 22.06 0.23 18.10
CA LEU A 111 22.69 0.05 16.78
C LEU A 111 23.44 -1.28 16.65
N ILE A 112 23.95 -1.84 17.76
CA ILE A 112 24.69 -3.11 17.75
C ILE A 112 23.78 -4.28 17.29
N PRO A 113 22.64 -4.57 17.97
CA PRO A 113 21.73 -5.62 17.51
C PRO A 113 21.07 -5.27 16.17
N TYR A 114 20.87 -3.98 15.87
CA TYR A 114 20.36 -3.54 14.57
C TYR A 114 21.29 -3.95 13.41
N PHE A 115 22.59 -3.61 13.47
CA PHE A 115 23.53 -4.00 12.43
C PHE A 115 23.78 -5.51 12.38
N MET A 116 23.79 -6.17 13.54
CA MET A 116 23.92 -7.64 13.59
C MET A 116 22.76 -8.32 12.85
N THR A 117 21.51 -7.94 13.14
CA THR A 117 20.33 -8.50 12.46
C THR A 117 20.24 -8.08 10.99
N LEU A 118 20.70 -6.87 10.66
CA LEU A 118 20.78 -6.40 9.27
C LEU A 118 21.74 -7.26 8.44
N ILE A 119 22.93 -7.56 8.95
CA ILE A 119 23.93 -8.35 8.23
C ILE A 119 23.54 -9.84 8.19
N LEU A 120 23.06 -10.40 9.29
CA LEU A 120 22.77 -11.84 9.40
C LEU A 120 21.43 -12.25 8.79
N ALA A 121 20.41 -11.39 8.82
CA ALA A 121 19.06 -11.71 8.35
C ALA A 121 18.56 -10.76 7.26
N GLY A 122 18.76 -9.45 7.42
CA GLY A 122 18.25 -8.43 6.49
C GLY A 122 18.83 -8.56 5.07
N ILE A 123 20.16 -8.45 4.94
CA ILE A 123 20.85 -8.52 3.64
C ILE A 123 20.62 -9.88 2.95
N PRO A 124 20.77 -11.04 3.63
CA PRO A 124 20.51 -12.33 3.00
C PRO A 124 19.06 -12.50 2.53
N MET A 125 18.08 -12.09 3.33
CA MET A 125 16.66 -12.16 2.95
C MET A 125 16.35 -11.29 1.73
N PHE A 126 16.87 -10.05 1.73
CA PHE A 126 16.71 -9.13 0.60
C PHE A 126 17.36 -9.66 -0.67
N PHE A 127 18.59 -10.18 -0.58
CA PHE A 127 19.27 -10.78 -1.73
C PHE A 127 18.54 -12.01 -2.26
N MET A 128 18.06 -12.89 -1.38
CA MET A 128 17.26 -14.06 -1.75
C MET A 128 15.99 -13.65 -2.50
N GLU A 129 15.26 -12.64 -2.02
CA GLU A 129 14.04 -12.15 -2.68
C GLU A 129 14.34 -11.58 -4.08
N LEU A 130 15.39 -10.77 -4.21
CA LEU A 130 15.81 -10.23 -5.51
C LEU A 130 16.25 -11.34 -6.48
N ALA A 131 17.05 -12.31 -6.00
CA ALA A 131 17.51 -13.43 -6.82
C ALA A 131 16.34 -14.29 -7.31
N LEU A 132 15.39 -14.64 -6.43
CA LEU A 132 14.19 -15.39 -6.81
C LEU A 132 13.33 -14.61 -7.81
N GLY A 133 13.14 -13.31 -7.61
CA GLY A 133 12.39 -12.45 -8.53
C GLY A 133 13.02 -12.35 -9.92
N GLN A 134 14.35 -12.34 -9.99
CA GLN A 134 15.09 -12.33 -11.26
C GLN A 134 15.09 -13.70 -11.94
N MET A 135 15.29 -14.79 -11.20
CA MET A 135 15.35 -16.15 -11.76
C MET A 135 14.00 -16.65 -12.27
N LEU A 136 12.92 -16.40 -11.53
CA LEU A 136 11.60 -16.94 -11.88
C LEU A 136 10.86 -16.05 -12.86
N THR A 137 11.19 -14.76 -12.92
CA THR A 137 10.52 -13.77 -13.79
C THR A 137 9.00 -13.70 -13.63
N ILE A 138 8.47 -14.26 -12.53
CA ILE A 138 7.05 -14.31 -12.18
C ILE A 138 6.80 -13.33 -11.03
N GLY A 139 5.64 -12.68 -11.01
CA GLY A 139 5.24 -11.78 -9.92
C GLY A 139 5.16 -12.50 -8.56
N GLY A 140 5.23 -11.76 -7.45
CA GLY A 140 5.33 -12.31 -6.10
C GLY A 140 4.24 -13.34 -5.73
N LEU A 141 3.03 -13.22 -6.28
CA LEU A 141 1.94 -14.20 -6.11
C LEU A 141 2.22 -15.57 -6.75
N GLY A 142 3.02 -15.61 -7.81
CA GLY A 142 3.33 -16.82 -8.56
C GLY A 142 4.70 -17.44 -8.25
N VAL A 143 5.55 -16.77 -7.47
CA VAL A 143 6.89 -17.25 -7.07
C VAL A 143 6.81 -18.59 -6.33
N PHE A 144 5.81 -18.76 -5.45
CA PHE A 144 5.63 -19.98 -4.67
C PHE A 144 5.01 -21.15 -5.45
N LYS A 145 4.91 -21.08 -6.79
CA LYS A 145 4.57 -22.24 -7.62
C LYS A 145 5.68 -23.30 -7.63
N ILE A 146 6.92 -22.95 -7.22
CA ILE A 146 8.03 -23.91 -7.07
C ILE A 146 7.71 -24.95 -5.99
N ALA A 147 7.08 -24.54 -4.90
CA ALA A 147 6.77 -25.38 -3.76
C ALA A 147 5.29 -25.15 -3.35
N PRO A 148 4.36 -26.02 -3.76
CA PRO A 148 2.93 -25.80 -3.60
C PRO A 148 2.48 -25.68 -2.13
N ILE A 149 3.26 -26.21 -1.19
CA ILE A 149 3.06 -26.04 0.26
C ILE A 149 3.13 -24.57 0.70
N PHE A 150 3.91 -23.75 -0.02
CA PHE A 150 4.10 -22.33 0.29
C PHE A 150 3.19 -21.40 -0.51
N LYS A 151 2.21 -21.93 -1.24
CA LYS A 151 1.26 -21.12 -2.04
C LYS A 151 0.50 -20.09 -1.17
N GLY A 152 0.26 -20.40 0.10
CA GLY A 152 -0.36 -19.49 1.07
C GLY A 152 0.45 -18.22 1.35
N ILE A 153 1.78 -18.27 1.22
CA ILE A 153 2.66 -17.12 1.49
C ILE A 153 2.38 -15.97 0.51
N GLY A 154 2.14 -16.29 -0.77
CA GLY A 154 1.79 -15.28 -1.77
C GLY A 154 0.48 -14.56 -1.44
N TYR A 155 -0.58 -15.30 -1.08
CA TYR A 155 -1.86 -14.71 -0.68
C TYR A 155 -1.74 -13.88 0.60
N ALA A 156 -0.98 -14.35 1.59
CA ALA A 156 -0.72 -13.60 2.81
C ALA A 156 0.02 -12.28 2.52
N ALA A 157 1.04 -12.31 1.65
CA ALA A 157 1.77 -11.10 1.24
C ALA A 157 0.86 -10.09 0.52
N ALA A 158 -0.08 -10.55 -0.32
CA ALA A 158 -1.04 -9.65 -0.97
C ALA A 158 -2.04 -9.02 0.00
N VAL A 159 -2.55 -9.78 0.97
CA VAL A 159 -3.45 -9.24 2.02
C VAL A 159 -2.71 -8.23 2.88
N MET A 160 -1.48 -8.56 3.32
CA MET A 160 -0.66 -7.63 4.10
C MET A 160 -0.34 -6.36 3.31
N SER A 161 -0.04 -6.48 2.02
CA SER A 161 0.17 -5.32 1.14
C SER A 161 -1.08 -4.45 1.01
N CYS A 162 -2.26 -5.06 0.93
CA CYS A 162 -3.54 -4.34 0.91
C CYS A 162 -3.77 -3.54 2.20
N TRP A 163 -3.62 -4.16 3.38
CA TRP A 163 -3.75 -3.47 4.66
C TRP A 163 -2.72 -2.35 4.83
N MET A 164 -1.47 -2.61 4.44
CA MET A 164 -0.40 -1.64 4.49
C MET A 164 -0.70 -0.43 3.58
N ASN A 165 -1.25 -0.67 2.39
CA ASN A 165 -1.65 0.38 1.47
C ASN A 165 -2.73 1.30 2.06
N VAL A 166 -3.79 0.71 2.64
CA VAL A 166 -4.87 1.48 3.30
C VAL A 166 -4.31 2.35 4.43
N TYR A 167 -3.46 1.78 5.28
CA TYR A 167 -2.85 2.52 6.39
C TYR A 167 -1.97 3.68 5.92
N TYR A 168 -1.08 3.46 4.95
CA TYR A 168 -0.20 4.52 4.47
C TYR A 168 -0.95 5.64 3.73
N ILE A 169 -2.02 5.32 3.00
CA ILE A 169 -2.82 6.36 2.33
C ILE A 169 -3.44 7.33 3.34
N VAL A 170 -3.84 6.85 4.53
CA VAL A 170 -4.35 7.73 5.61
C VAL A 170 -3.25 8.68 6.11
N ILE A 171 -2.03 8.19 6.30
CA ILE A 171 -0.89 9.03 6.69
C ILE A 171 -0.57 10.07 5.62
N LEU A 172 -0.58 9.67 4.35
CA LEU A 172 -0.38 10.60 3.23
C LEU A 172 -1.45 11.69 3.22
N ALA A 173 -2.71 11.34 3.51
CA ALA A 173 -3.79 12.30 3.61
C ALA A 173 -3.55 13.34 4.73
N TRP A 174 -3.06 12.91 5.90
CA TRP A 174 -2.68 13.84 6.97
C TRP A 174 -1.61 14.82 6.52
N ALA A 175 -0.55 14.35 5.87
CA ALA A 175 0.52 15.23 5.43
C ALA A 175 0.10 16.18 4.31
N VAL A 176 -0.72 15.73 3.35
CA VAL A 176 -1.33 16.61 2.34
C VAL A 176 -2.21 17.67 3.01
N PHE A 177 -2.98 17.29 4.04
CA PHE A 177 -3.74 18.25 4.85
C PHE A 177 -2.83 19.29 5.52
N TYR A 178 -1.72 18.86 6.16
CA TYR A 178 -0.74 19.76 6.75
C TYR A 178 -0.04 20.65 5.70
N PHE A 179 0.21 20.12 4.51
CA PHE A 179 0.81 20.86 3.39
C PHE A 179 -0.10 22.00 2.91
N PHE A 180 -1.40 21.77 2.76
CA PHE A 180 -2.33 22.86 2.43
C PHE A 180 -2.47 23.87 3.58
N MET A 181 -2.41 23.40 4.83
CA MET A 181 -2.49 24.28 6.00
C MET A 181 -1.21 25.12 6.21
N SER A 182 -0.06 24.66 5.73
CA SER A 182 1.21 25.41 5.82
C SER A 182 1.36 26.51 4.77
N MET A 183 0.51 26.54 3.72
CA MET A 183 0.47 27.64 2.75
C MET A 183 -0.13 28.94 3.31
N ARG A 184 -0.71 28.90 4.51
CA ARG A 184 -1.23 30.10 5.18
C ARG A 184 -0.07 30.97 5.67
N ALA A 185 -0.27 32.30 5.67
CA ALA A 185 0.74 33.24 6.15
C ALA A 185 1.16 32.96 7.60
N ASP A 186 0.18 32.63 8.46
CA ASP A 186 0.41 32.13 9.81
C ASP A 186 -0.09 30.70 9.93
N VAL A 187 0.79 29.81 10.41
CA VAL A 187 0.43 28.39 10.61
C VAL A 187 -0.48 28.23 11.83
N PRO A 188 -1.56 27.43 11.72
CA PRO A 188 -2.61 27.38 12.74
C PRO A 188 -2.17 26.75 14.07
N TRP A 189 -1.08 25.97 14.07
CA TRP A 189 -0.47 25.37 15.27
C TRP A 189 0.61 26.26 15.92
N ARG A 190 0.79 27.51 15.46
CA ARG A 190 1.73 28.46 16.06
C ARG A 190 1.25 29.03 17.39
N SER A 191 -0.06 29.28 17.51
CA SER A 191 -0.64 30.02 18.63
C SER A 191 -1.79 29.27 19.29
N CYS A 192 -2.03 29.59 20.56
CA CYS A 192 -3.17 29.07 21.32
C CYS A 192 -4.50 29.80 21.06
N ASN A 193 -4.52 30.83 20.20
CA ASN A 193 -5.70 31.65 19.90
C ASN A 193 -6.61 31.06 18.81
N ASN A 194 -7.07 29.83 18.98
CA ASN A 194 -7.97 29.18 18.02
C ASN A 194 -9.19 28.57 18.73
N PHE A 195 -10.29 28.41 18.01
CA PHE A 195 -11.55 27.90 18.57
C PHE A 195 -11.50 26.44 19.07
N TRP A 196 -10.50 25.67 18.66
CA TRP A 196 -10.31 24.28 19.09
C TRP A 196 -9.40 24.14 20.31
N ASN A 197 -8.74 25.23 20.72
CA ASN A 197 -7.78 25.18 21.81
C ASN A 197 -8.47 25.27 23.18
N THR A 198 -7.86 24.66 24.19
CA THR A 198 -8.33 24.74 25.58
C THR A 198 -7.61 25.81 26.38
N VAL A 199 -8.12 26.08 27.58
CA VAL A 199 -7.48 26.96 28.56
C VAL A 199 -6.10 26.46 29.02
N ASN A 200 -5.77 25.19 28.79
CA ASN A 200 -4.48 24.60 29.16
C ASN A 200 -3.41 24.75 28.06
N CYS A 201 -3.78 25.28 26.89
CA CYS A 201 -2.86 25.50 25.79
C CYS A 201 -1.90 26.63 26.12
N VAL A 202 -0.60 26.35 26.12
CA VAL A 202 0.46 27.37 26.27
C VAL A 202 1.55 27.12 25.25
N ASN A 203 2.01 28.20 24.60
CA ASN A 203 3.09 28.11 23.63
C ASN A 203 4.41 27.72 24.34
N PRO A 204 5.22 26.79 23.81
CA PRO A 204 6.52 26.44 24.38
C PRO A 204 7.43 27.61 24.73
N TYR A 205 7.38 28.71 23.96
CA TYR A 205 8.17 29.90 24.24
C TYR A 205 7.67 30.64 25.48
N GLU A 206 6.35 30.80 25.62
CA GLU A 206 5.72 31.45 26.78
C GLU A 206 5.79 30.57 28.03
N ARG A 207 5.83 29.25 27.86
CA ARG A 207 5.89 28.26 28.95
C ARG A 207 7.03 28.51 29.93
N ASN A 208 8.17 29.03 29.44
CA ASN A 208 9.34 29.33 30.28
C ASN A 208 9.17 30.61 31.12
N ASP A 209 8.35 31.55 30.65
CA ASP A 209 8.11 32.83 31.31
C ASP A 209 6.94 32.77 32.31
N LEU A 210 6.20 31.67 32.35
CA LEU A 210 5.11 31.48 33.30
C LEU A 210 5.61 31.39 34.75
N HIS A 211 4.92 32.10 35.65
CA HIS A 211 5.15 31.98 37.08
C HIS A 211 4.65 30.62 37.58
N CYS A 212 5.58 29.72 37.90
CA CYS A 212 5.27 28.40 38.43
C CYS A 212 5.90 28.17 39.81
N TRP A 213 5.17 27.53 40.71
CA TRP A 213 5.61 27.16 42.05
C TRP A 213 5.26 25.71 42.38
N ASN A 214 5.93 25.15 43.38
CA ASN A 214 5.62 23.80 43.86
C ASN A 214 4.51 23.88 44.93
N LYS A 215 3.46 23.07 44.76
CA LYS A 215 2.38 22.90 45.74
C LYS A 215 2.28 21.43 46.12
N SER A 216 2.24 21.16 47.42
CA SER A 216 1.93 19.82 47.92
C SER A 216 0.42 19.60 47.82
N ILE A 217 -0.01 18.62 47.02
CA ILE A 217 -1.40 18.17 46.91
C ILE A 217 -1.41 16.69 47.25
N ASN A 218 -2.15 16.31 48.30
CA ASN A 218 -2.31 14.93 48.77
C ASN A 218 -0.96 14.20 48.96
N GLY A 219 0.06 14.89 49.49
CA GLY A 219 1.40 14.33 49.72
C GLY A 219 2.30 14.25 48.48
N THR A 220 1.82 14.64 47.30
CA THR A 220 2.63 14.74 46.07
C THR A 220 3.01 16.19 45.78
N LEU A 221 4.29 16.43 45.51
CA LEU A 221 4.77 17.74 45.04
C LEU A 221 4.42 17.91 43.57
N LYS A 222 3.50 18.82 43.26
CA LYS A 222 3.14 19.18 41.88
C LYS A 222 3.60 20.61 41.59
N LYS A 223 4.20 20.81 40.42
CA LYS A 223 4.52 22.14 39.90
C LYS A 223 3.25 22.73 39.31
N ILE A 224 2.78 23.86 39.83
CA ILE A 224 1.59 24.59 39.35
C ILE A 224 2.06 25.87 38.70
N CYS A 225 1.48 26.22 37.57
CA CYS A 225 1.75 27.44 36.84
C CYS A 225 0.51 28.34 36.84
N SER A 226 0.71 29.64 37.01
CA SER A 226 -0.36 30.62 36.89
C SER A 226 -0.56 31.00 35.43
N LEU A 227 -1.76 30.75 34.91
CA LEU A 227 -2.22 31.29 33.63
C LEU A 227 -3.16 32.47 33.91
N THR A 228 -3.38 33.30 32.89
CA THR A 228 -4.30 34.45 32.95
C THR A 228 -5.73 34.07 33.34
N VAL A 229 -6.13 32.82 33.06
CA VAL A 229 -7.50 32.32 33.27
C VAL A 229 -7.61 31.40 34.49
N ALA A 230 -6.56 30.62 34.82
CA ALA A 230 -6.59 29.67 35.93
C ALA A 230 -5.19 29.21 36.36
N ASN A 231 -5.08 28.63 37.55
CA ASN A 231 -3.86 27.94 37.98
C ASN A 231 -3.93 26.46 37.60
N VAL A 232 -2.97 25.98 36.80
CA VAL A 232 -2.99 24.63 36.22
C VAL A 232 -1.69 23.89 36.57
N SER A 233 -1.76 22.56 36.73
CA SER A 233 -0.58 21.73 36.92
C SER A 233 0.31 21.76 35.67
N ALA A 234 1.63 21.82 35.85
CA ALA A 234 2.58 21.83 34.75
C ALA A 234 2.52 20.54 33.91
N SER A 235 2.06 19.43 34.50
CA SER A 235 1.80 18.16 33.81
C SER A 235 0.64 18.22 32.82
N ASP A 236 -0.30 19.13 33.05
CA ASP A 236 -1.58 19.19 32.33
C ASP A 236 -1.54 20.27 31.23
N LEU A 237 -0.44 21.02 31.14
CA LEU A 237 -0.15 22.00 30.09
C LEU A 237 0.06 21.30 28.75
N THR A 238 -0.69 21.73 27.75
CA THR A 238 -0.68 21.20 26.38
C THR A 238 -0.04 22.19 25.41
N ASP A 239 0.68 21.67 24.41
CA ASP A 239 1.27 22.49 23.37
C ASP A 239 0.26 22.75 22.24
N PRO A 240 0.30 23.93 21.57
CA PRO A 240 -0.61 24.26 20.48
C PRO A 240 -0.52 23.27 19.30
N VAL A 241 0.66 22.68 19.07
CA VAL A 241 0.86 21.64 18.05
C VAL A 241 0.11 20.36 18.39
N LYS A 242 0.15 19.96 19.67
CA LYS A 242 -0.56 18.78 20.16
C LYS A 242 -2.07 18.98 20.10
N GLU A 243 -2.56 20.13 20.55
CA GLU A 243 -3.99 20.45 20.50
C GLU A 243 -4.51 20.57 19.06
N PHE A 244 -3.73 21.15 18.15
CA PHE A 244 -4.07 21.16 16.74
C PHE A 244 -4.24 19.74 16.19
N TRP A 245 -3.30 18.84 16.48
CA TRP A 245 -3.38 17.45 16.04
C TRP A 245 -4.59 16.71 16.63
N GLU A 246 -4.76 16.75 17.95
CA GLU A 246 -5.79 15.96 18.65
C GLU A 246 -7.21 16.53 18.47
N ARG A 247 -7.37 17.86 18.53
CA ARG A 247 -8.70 18.52 18.58
C ARG A 247 -9.15 19.11 17.25
N ARG A 248 -8.23 19.47 16.35
CA ARG A 248 -8.58 20.07 15.05
C ARG A 248 -8.44 19.07 13.88
N VAL A 249 -7.31 18.38 13.78
CA VAL A 249 -7.04 17.44 12.68
C VAL A 249 -7.80 16.14 12.88
N LEU A 250 -7.50 15.43 13.98
CA LEU A 250 -8.08 14.11 14.24
C LEU A 250 -9.48 14.19 14.86
N GLN A 251 -9.71 15.15 15.77
CA GLN A 251 -10.88 15.15 16.66
C GLN A 251 -11.03 13.81 17.37
N ILE A 252 -9.99 13.45 18.13
CA ILE A 252 -9.94 12.15 18.80
C ILE A 252 -11.16 11.98 19.71
N SER A 253 -11.86 10.85 19.57
CA SER A 253 -12.99 10.49 20.41
C SER A 253 -12.52 9.91 21.75
N ASP A 254 -13.43 9.85 22.72
CA ASP A 254 -13.12 9.35 24.07
C ASP A 254 -12.77 7.85 24.09
N GLY A 255 -13.14 7.10 23.03
CA GLY A 255 -12.83 5.68 22.92
C GLY A 255 -13.13 5.10 21.53
N ILE A 256 -12.62 3.89 21.27
CA ILE A 256 -12.75 3.21 19.97
C ILE A 256 -14.20 2.83 19.64
N GLU A 257 -15.05 2.72 20.66
CA GLU A 257 -16.49 2.40 20.51
C GLU A 257 -17.29 3.59 19.95
N HIS A 258 -16.77 4.81 20.11
CA HIS A 258 -17.41 6.03 19.64
C HIS A 258 -16.61 6.60 18.46
N ILE A 259 -17.01 6.24 17.24
CA ILE A 259 -16.30 6.61 16.00
C ILE A 259 -16.44 8.11 15.66
N GLY A 260 -17.33 8.83 16.35
CA GLY A 260 -17.50 10.28 16.19
C GLY A 260 -18.14 10.65 14.84
N LYS A 261 -17.82 11.84 14.33
CA LYS A 261 -18.34 12.37 13.05
C LYS A 261 -17.25 12.38 11.98
N ILE A 262 -17.64 12.15 10.72
CA ILE A 262 -16.73 12.23 9.58
C ILE A 262 -16.28 13.67 9.34
N ARG A 263 -14.96 13.87 9.28
CA ARG A 263 -14.33 15.16 8.96
C ARG A 263 -14.22 15.32 7.44
N TRP A 264 -15.08 16.15 6.85
CA TRP A 264 -15.10 16.35 5.40
C TRP A 264 -13.80 16.90 4.82
N GLU A 265 -13.09 17.77 5.55
CA GLU A 265 -11.78 18.27 5.12
C GLU A 265 -10.76 17.14 4.96
N LEU A 266 -10.70 16.23 5.94
CA LEU A 266 -9.79 15.09 5.91
C LEU A 266 -10.24 14.05 4.87
N ALA A 267 -11.55 13.81 4.75
CA ALA A 267 -12.11 12.94 3.71
C ALA A 267 -11.80 13.48 2.30
N GLY A 268 -11.83 14.79 2.10
CA GLY A 268 -11.44 15.45 0.86
C GLY A 268 -9.97 15.23 0.51
N THR A 269 -9.06 15.39 1.49
CA THR A 269 -7.64 15.10 1.27
C THR A 269 -7.37 13.61 1.03
N LEU A 270 -8.12 12.73 1.68
CA LEU A 270 -8.05 11.28 1.45
C LEU A 270 -8.47 10.91 0.03
N LEU A 271 -9.59 11.48 -0.44
CA LEU A 271 -10.08 11.30 -1.81
C LEU A 271 -9.07 11.83 -2.83
N LEU A 272 -8.46 13.00 -2.58
CA LEU A 272 -7.42 13.55 -3.43
C LEU A 272 -6.21 12.59 -3.55
N VAL A 273 -5.72 12.06 -2.43
CA VAL A 273 -4.62 11.08 -2.45
C VAL A 273 -5.00 9.83 -3.23
N TRP A 274 -6.21 9.30 -3.06
CA TRP A 274 -6.71 8.16 -3.83
C TRP A 274 -6.76 8.42 -5.34
N ILE A 275 -7.24 9.60 -5.76
CA ILE A 275 -7.24 10.00 -7.17
C ILE A 275 -5.81 10.07 -7.70
N CYS A 276 -4.90 10.70 -6.97
CA CYS A 276 -3.51 10.81 -7.41
C CYS A 276 -2.86 9.42 -7.53
N VAL A 277 -3.06 8.53 -6.55
CA VAL A 277 -2.53 7.15 -6.59
C VAL A 277 -3.10 6.37 -7.79
N THR A 278 -4.42 6.35 -7.96
CA THR A 278 -5.07 5.63 -9.08
C THR A 278 -4.70 6.22 -10.45
N SER A 279 -4.47 7.53 -10.56
CA SER A 279 -4.00 8.15 -11.79
C SER A 279 -2.58 7.71 -12.19
N VAL A 280 -1.72 7.42 -11.21
CA VAL A 280 -0.36 6.90 -11.47
C VAL A 280 -0.39 5.44 -11.90
N PHE A 281 -1.26 4.64 -11.29
CA PHE A 281 -1.42 3.22 -11.66
C PHE A 281 -2.22 3.03 -12.97
N GLY A 282 -3.19 3.90 -13.26
CA GLY A 282 -4.09 3.80 -14.40
C GLY A 282 -3.54 4.33 -15.72
N ARG A 283 -2.44 5.08 -15.72
CA ARG A 283 -1.77 5.48 -16.97
C ARG A 283 -0.89 4.34 -17.45
N GLU A 284 -1.35 3.68 -18.51
CA GLU A 284 -0.59 2.72 -19.31
C GLU A 284 0.62 3.35 -20.04
N SER A 285 0.79 4.68 -19.98
CA SER A 285 1.83 5.39 -20.71
C SER A 285 3.08 5.72 -19.86
N ASN A 286 4.18 5.10 -20.26
CA ASN A 286 5.59 5.40 -19.94
C ASN A 286 6.02 5.18 -18.47
N GLY A 287 6.79 4.10 -18.25
CA GLY A 287 7.42 3.78 -16.96
C GLY A 287 8.27 4.91 -16.34
N ARG A 288 8.67 5.91 -17.14
CA ARG A 288 9.33 7.14 -16.66
C ARG A 288 8.42 8.04 -15.82
N ALA A 289 7.14 8.19 -16.20
CA ALA A 289 6.18 8.99 -15.42
C ALA A 289 5.83 8.30 -14.10
N ARG A 290 5.74 6.96 -14.09
CA ARG A 290 5.52 6.16 -12.88
C ARG A 290 6.69 6.30 -11.89
N LEU A 291 7.93 6.28 -12.39
CA LEU A 291 9.13 6.50 -11.58
C LEU A 291 9.19 7.94 -11.05
N PHE A 292 8.91 8.94 -11.89
CA PHE A 292 8.96 10.35 -11.49
C PHE A 292 7.89 10.70 -10.46
N THR A 293 6.66 10.19 -10.61
CA THR A 293 5.61 10.42 -9.62
C THR A 293 5.84 9.60 -8.36
N SER A 294 6.35 8.36 -8.44
CA SER A 294 6.77 7.60 -7.25
C SER A 294 7.94 8.27 -6.52
N LEU A 295 8.88 8.89 -7.25
CA LEU A 295 9.96 9.69 -6.69
C LEU A 295 9.45 11.01 -6.12
N LEU A 296 8.43 11.65 -6.70
CA LEU A 296 7.80 12.85 -6.14
C LEU A 296 6.98 12.53 -4.87
N TYR A 297 6.24 11.42 -4.83
CA TYR A 297 5.62 10.93 -3.59
C TYR A 297 6.65 10.66 -2.49
N PHE A 298 7.84 10.20 -2.90
CA PHE A 298 8.95 9.95 -1.99
C PHE A 298 9.65 11.25 -1.54
N HIS A 299 9.88 12.19 -2.46
CA HIS A 299 10.60 13.44 -2.23
C HIS A 299 9.72 14.55 -1.63
N MET A 300 8.39 14.46 -1.76
CA MET A 300 7.45 15.32 -1.03
C MET A 300 7.35 14.96 0.46
N PHE A 301 7.96 13.83 0.86
CA PHE A 301 7.88 13.28 2.21
C PHE A 301 9.24 13.02 2.87
N CYS A 302 10.32 13.54 2.26
CA CYS A 302 11.64 13.68 2.85
C CYS A 302 12.00 15.18 2.80
#